data_AF-A0A4S0G051-F1
#
_entry.id   AF-A0A4S0G051-F1
#
_cell.length_a   1.000
_cell.length_b   1.000
_cell.length_c   1.000
_cell.angle_alpha   90.00
_cell.angle_beta   90.00
_cell.angle_gamma   90.00
#
_symmetry.space_group_name_H-M   'P 1'
#
loop_
_entity.id
_entity.type
_entity.pdbx_description
1 polymer ?
#
loop_
_entity_poly.entity_id
_entity_poly.type
_entity_poly.pdbx_seq_one_letter_code
_entity_poly.pdbx_strand_id
1 'polypeptide(L)'
;MRFNHELSKRAGRAGATIGVLLLLGGCASFHAFQMSRPARTGDQWLTTEDADKAVNAMAAKGMMPETIDCRFADTRPGQVAYLSKFTWMRAPANTRYHWEIGDPTYLASKEVKANRVGLRRVSAKVVRDTASGQKVGCSVWVG
;
A
#
# COMPACT_ATOMS: atom_id res chain seq x y z
N MET A 1 -60.02 35.94 -14.29
CA MET A 1 -60.36 35.05 -15.43
C MET A 1 -59.10 34.95 -16.30
N ARG A 2 -58.39 33.81 -16.37
CA ARG A 2 -58.56 32.68 -17.35
C ARG A 2 -58.76 33.18 -18.80
N PHE A 3 -58.12 32.73 -19.87
CA PHE A 3 -57.00 31.81 -20.21
C PHE A 3 -56.88 31.84 -21.77
N ASN A 4 -55.70 31.48 -22.30
CA ASN A 4 -55.40 30.95 -23.67
C ASN A 4 -55.49 31.93 -24.88
N HIS A 5 -54.76 31.80 -26.00
CA HIS A 5 -53.93 30.77 -26.68
C HIS A 5 -52.68 31.46 -27.28
N GLU A 6 -51.45 30.91 -27.28
CA GLU A 6 -50.86 29.80 -28.06
C GLU A 6 -50.43 30.10 -29.52
N LEU A 7 -49.33 29.44 -29.91
CA LEU A 7 -48.66 29.28 -31.23
C LEU A 7 -47.63 30.36 -31.63
N SER A 8 -46.31 30.09 -31.57
CA SER A 8 -45.49 29.13 -32.34
C SER A 8 -44.66 29.87 -33.40
N LYS A 9 -43.34 29.94 -33.19
CA LYS A 9 -42.33 29.63 -34.23
C LYS A 9 -40.90 29.66 -33.65
N ARG A 10 -40.18 28.61 -34.06
CA ARG A 10 -38.84 28.14 -33.70
C ARG A 10 -37.79 28.94 -34.48
N ALA A 11 -36.67 29.34 -33.87
CA ALA A 11 -35.33 29.35 -34.49
C ALA A 11 -34.23 29.92 -33.56
N GLY A 12 -33.23 29.09 -33.27
CA GLY A 12 -31.81 29.46 -33.24
C GLY A 12 -31.31 30.47 -32.20
N ARG A 13 -31.00 30.01 -30.99
CA ARG A 13 -30.10 30.71 -30.06
C ARG A 13 -28.74 30.02 -30.05
N ALA A 14 -27.69 30.77 -30.39
CA ALA A 14 -26.45 30.96 -29.63
C ALA A 14 -25.26 31.18 -30.59
N GLY A 15 -25.05 32.44 -30.95
CA GLY A 15 -23.82 32.94 -31.56
C GLY A 15 -22.77 33.23 -30.49
N ALA A 16 -21.52 32.97 -30.86
CA ALA A 16 -20.29 32.89 -30.06
C ALA A 16 -19.84 34.16 -29.33
N THR A 17 -19.00 33.97 -28.30
CA THR A 17 -17.70 34.66 -28.04
C THR A 17 -17.15 34.16 -26.68
N ILE A 18 -16.33 33.12 -26.66
CA ILE A 18 -14.86 33.13 -26.55
C ILE A 18 -14.31 34.21 -25.57
N GLY A 19 -13.99 33.76 -24.37
CA GLY A 19 -13.03 34.39 -23.46
C GLY A 19 -12.00 33.35 -23.05
N VAL A 20 -10.89 33.28 -23.79
CA VAL A 20 -9.72 32.45 -23.48
C VAL A 20 -8.99 33.07 -22.28
N LEU A 21 -8.86 32.30 -21.19
CA LEU A 21 -7.90 32.59 -20.12
C LEU A 21 -6.90 31.44 -20.05
N LEU A 22 -5.66 31.80 -20.37
CA LEU A 22 -4.48 30.96 -20.45
C LEU A 22 -3.98 30.54 -19.06
N LEU A 23 -3.86 29.22 -18.88
CA LEU A 23 -2.70 28.48 -18.37
C LEU A 23 -1.84 29.14 -17.27
N LEU A 24 -2.12 28.72 -16.03
CA LEU A 24 -1.15 28.46 -14.96
C LEU A 24 -1.61 27.14 -14.35
N GLY A 25 -0.98 25.99 -14.59
CA GLY A 25 0.34 25.63 -14.09
C GLY A 25 0.16 24.46 -13.13
N GLY A 26 0.69 23.29 -13.47
CA GLY A 26 0.86 22.16 -12.55
C GLY A 26 -0.17 21.04 -12.68
N CYS A 27 0.13 20.08 -13.55
CA CYS A 27 -0.34 18.71 -13.41
C CYS A 27 0.16 18.17 -12.06
N ALA A 28 -0.72 18.16 -11.08
CA ALA A 28 -0.60 17.24 -9.97
C ALA A 28 -1.80 16.31 -10.06
N SER A 29 -1.58 15.18 -10.74
CA SER A 29 -2.34 13.96 -10.51
C SER A 29 -2.09 13.53 -9.07
N PHE A 30 -2.66 14.25 -8.12
CA PHE A 30 -2.95 13.70 -6.81
C PHE A 30 -4.01 12.65 -7.07
N HIS A 31 -3.56 11.41 -7.32
CA HIS A 31 -4.37 10.27 -6.97
C HIS A 31 -4.77 10.52 -5.53
N ALA A 32 -6.03 10.91 -5.35
CA ALA A 32 -6.67 10.94 -4.08
C ALA A 32 -6.52 9.52 -3.53
N PHE A 33 -5.51 9.33 -2.69
CA PHE A 33 -5.50 8.27 -1.71
C PHE A 33 -6.80 8.49 -0.95
N GLN A 34 -7.84 7.76 -1.36
CA GLN A 34 -9.05 7.64 -0.58
C GLN A 34 -8.57 7.21 0.80
N MET A 35 -8.59 8.15 1.75
CA MET A 35 -8.50 7.86 3.17
C MET A 35 -9.82 7.21 3.58
N SER A 36 -10.05 6.01 3.05
CA SER A 36 -10.92 5.03 3.67
C SER A 36 -10.29 4.70 5.02
N ARG A 37 -11.16 4.72 6.05
CA ARG A 37 -11.01 4.19 7.41
C ARG A 37 -9.74 3.34 7.63
N PRO A 38 -9.01 3.46 8.76
CA PRO A 38 -7.83 2.64 9.02
C PRO A 38 -8.18 1.16 8.82
N ALA A 39 -7.71 0.61 7.71
CA ALA A 39 -8.02 -0.75 7.36
C ALA A 39 -7.36 -1.63 8.41
N ARG A 40 -8.17 -2.36 9.18
CA ARG A 40 -7.67 -3.43 10.07
C ARG A 40 -6.93 -4.52 9.28
N THR A 41 -7.08 -4.54 7.96
CA THR A 41 -6.43 -5.42 7.01
C THR A 41 -5.69 -4.60 5.95
N GLY A 42 -4.36 -4.70 5.88
CA GLY A 42 -3.61 -4.23 4.72
C GLY A 42 -3.85 -5.19 3.58
N ASP A 43 -4.96 -5.05 2.85
CA ASP A 43 -5.39 -6.12 1.94
C ASP A 43 -4.54 -6.29 0.67
N GLN A 44 -3.66 -5.33 0.42
CA GLN A 44 -2.81 -5.25 -0.74
C GLN A 44 -1.47 -5.96 -0.53
N TRP A 45 -1.06 -6.70 -1.56
CA TRP A 45 0.30 -7.21 -1.69
C TRP A 45 1.21 -6.09 -2.22
N LEU A 46 2.31 -5.86 -1.52
CA LEU A 46 3.23 -4.75 -1.77
C LEU A 46 4.60 -5.29 -2.17
N THR A 47 5.24 -4.61 -3.12
CA THR A 47 6.69 -4.78 -3.34
C THR A 47 7.45 -4.36 -2.09
N THR A 48 8.72 -4.74 -1.94
CA THR A 48 9.52 -4.30 -0.79
C THR A 48 9.56 -2.77 -0.67
N GLU A 49 9.69 -2.05 -1.80
CA GLU A 49 9.70 -0.58 -1.80
C GLU A 49 8.36 0.01 -1.35
N ASP A 50 7.23 -0.52 -1.84
CA ASP A 50 5.91 -0.06 -1.44
C ASP A 50 5.57 -0.46 0.00
N ALA A 51 6.09 -1.59 0.45
CA ALA A 51 5.99 -2.05 1.83
C ALA A 51 6.71 -1.09 2.79
N ASP A 52 7.92 -0.64 2.47
CA ASP A 52 8.63 0.37 3.26
C ASP A 52 7.84 1.67 3.36
N LYS A 53 7.29 2.15 2.23
CA LYS A 53 6.42 3.34 2.21
C LYS A 53 5.18 3.15 3.09
N ALA A 54 4.52 2.00 2.98
CA ALA A 54 3.33 1.68 3.77
C ALA A 54 3.63 1.59 5.26
N VAL A 55 4.72 0.91 5.65
CA VAL A 55 5.15 0.79 7.04
C VAL A 55 5.48 2.16 7.62
N ASN A 56 6.21 3.01 6.91
CA ASN A 56 6.51 4.38 7.35
C ASN A 56 5.24 5.24 7.48
N ALA A 57 4.30 5.14 6.53
CA ALA A 57 3.03 5.86 6.59
C ALA A 57 2.15 5.41 7.77
N MET A 58 2.22 4.13 8.14
CA MET A 58 1.50 3.59 9.29
C MET A 58 2.21 3.92 10.61
N ALA A 59 3.54 3.94 10.63
CA ALA A 59 4.34 4.41 11.75
C ALA A 59 3.98 5.85 12.14
N ALA A 60 3.85 6.74 11.15
CA ALA A 60 3.43 8.12 11.36
C ALA A 60 2.03 8.26 11.99
N LYS A 61 1.20 7.22 11.89
CA LYS A 61 -0.14 7.12 12.52
C LYS A 61 -0.11 6.45 13.89
N GLY A 62 1.06 6.10 14.41
CA GLY A 62 1.24 5.38 15.67
C GLY A 62 0.88 3.89 15.56
N MET A 63 1.04 3.30 14.39
CA MET A 63 0.75 1.89 14.11
C MET A 63 2.04 1.13 13.83
N MET A 64 2.02 -0.19 14.04
CA MET A 64 3.10 -1.11 13.67
C MET A 64 2.53 -2.35 12.98
N PRO A 65 3.35 -3.09 12.21
CA PRO A 65 3.00 -4.41 11.72
C PRO A 65 2.67 -5.36 12.88
N GLU A 66 1.50 -5.97 12.85
CA GLU A 66 1.11 -7.03 13.78
C GLU A 66 1.50 -8.40 13.20
N THR A 67 1.12 -8.63 11.95
CA THR A 67 1.47 -9.84 11.20
C THR A 67 2.02 -9.47 9.82
N ILE A 68 2.79 -10.41 9.25
CA ILE A 68 3.32 -10.31 7.90
C ILE A 68 3.09 -11.62 7.14
N ASP A 69 2.62 -11.46 5.91
CA ASP A 69 2.54 -12.51 4.92
C ASP A 69 3.53 -12.24 3.78
N CYS A 70 4.09 -13.30 3.19
CA CYS A 70 4.95 -13.21 2.02
C CYS A 70 4.48 -14.13 0.89
N ARG A 71 4.86 -13.77 -0.33
CA ARG A 71 4.77 -14.64 -1.52
C ARG A 71 5.79 -14.20 -2.57
N PHE A 72 5.99 -15.04 -3.57
CA PHE A 72 6.72 -14.66 -4.78
C PHE A 72 5.88 -13.67 -5.61
N ALA A 73 6.51 -12.62 -6.12
CA ALA A 73 5.89 -11.68 -7.06
C ALA A 73 5.69 -12.32 -8.43
N ASP A 74 6.66 -13.16 -8.81
CA ASP A 74 6.68 -13.96 -10.02
C ASP A 74 7.27 -15.33 -9.70
N THR A 75 6.73 -16.38 -10.31
CA THR A 75 7.22 -17.76 -10.16
C THR A 75 8.11 -18.21 -11.33
N ARG A 76 8.41 -17.30 -12.27
CA ARG A 76 9.36 -17.57 -13.36
C ARG A 76 10.76 -17.86 -12.81
N PRO A 77 11.40 -18.97 -13.21
CA PRO A 77 12.74 -19.31 -12.75
C PRO A 77 13.75 -18.19 -13.00
N GLY A 78 14.53 -17.84 -11.98
CA GLY A 78 15.61 -16.85 -12.07
C GLY A 78 15.24 -15.40 -11.73
N GLN A 79 13.96 -15.09 -11.54
CA GLN A 79 13.52 -13.75 -11.11
C GLN A 79 13.02 -13.80 -9.67
N VAL A 80 13.89 -13.44 -8.73
CA VAL A 80 13.57 -13.46 -7.30
C VAL A 80 13.02 -12.09 -6.89
N ALA A 81 11.71 -11.94 -7.00
CA ALA A 81 10.98 -10.79 -6.48
C ALA A 81 9.94 -11.26 -5.46
N TYR A 82 9.78 -10.50 -4.39
CA TYR A 82 8.90 -10.87 -3.28
C TYR A 82 7.83 -9.81 -3.06
N LEU A 83 6.68 -10.26 -2.58
CA LEU A 83 5.60 -9.40 -2.13
C LEU A 83 5.31 -9.67 -0.66
N SER A 84 5.02 -8.60 0.07
CA SER A 84 4.59 -8.66 1.46
C SER A 84 3.19 -8.09 1.65
N LYS A 85 2.45 -8.62 2.62
CA LYS A 85 1.15 -8.13 3.05
C LYS A 85 1.14 -8.03 4.57
N PHE A 86 0.54 -6.98 5.14
CA PHE A 86 0.61 -6.70 6.57
C PHE A 86 -0.79 -6.56 7.19
N THR A 87 -0.91 -6.99 8.45
CA THR A 87 -1.95 -6.47 9.35
C THR A 87 -1.34 -5.45 10.31
N TRP A 88 -2.17 -4.56 10.84
CA TRP A 88 -1.71 -3.41 11.60
C TRP A 88 -2.34 -3.38 12.99
N MET A 89 -1.52 -3.07 13.98
CA MET A 89 -1.98 -2.80 15.34
C MET A 89 -1.43 -1.46 15.84
N ARG A 90 -2.03 -0.94 16.92
CA ARG A 90 -1.48 0.24 17.59
C ARG A 90 -0.10 -0.11 18.15
N ALA A 91 0.89 0.73 17.87
CA ALA A 91 2.20 0.57 18.47
C ALA A 91 2.13 0.98 19.96
N PRO A 92 2.54 0.11 20.90
CA PRO A 92 2.71 0.52 22.29
C PRO A 92 3.75 1.64 22.41
N ALA A 93 3.72 2.37 23.52
CA ALA A 93 4.65 3.47 23.75
C ALA A 93 6.11 2.98 23.67
N ASN A 94 6.95 3.73 22.96
CA ASN A 94 8.38 3.45 22.77
C ASN A 94 8.69 2.07 22.14
N THR A 95 7.72 1.43 21.49
CA THR A 95 7.97 0.15 20.81
C THR A 95 8.84 0.34 19.58
N ARG A 96 9.88 -0.49 19.49
CA ARG A 96 10.72 -0.62 18.30
C ARG A 96 10.29 -1.88 17.56
N TYR A 97 10.36 -1.83 16.25
CA TYR A 97 10.08 -2.99 15.43
C TYR A 97 10.95 -3.01 14.18
N HIS A 98 11.08 -4.19 13.62
CA HIS A 98 11.78 -4.46 12.37
C HIS A 98 11.02 -5.51 11.59
N TRP A 99 11.05 -5.45 10.27
CA TRP A 99 10.43 -6.45 9.41
C TRP A 99 11.36 -6.72 8.23
N GLU A 100 11.34 -7.96 7.72
CA GLU A 100 12.15 -8.38 6.59
C GLU A 100 11.42 -9.42 5.74
N ILE A 101 11.81 -9.50 4.47
CA ILE A 101 11.40 -10.54 3.52
C ILE A 101 12.63 -11.00 2.73
N GLY A 102 12.76 -12.30 2.51
CA GLY A 102 13.92 -12.85 1.80
C GLY A 102 14.02 -14.35 1.89
N ASP A 103 15.13 -14.92 1.44
CA ASP A 103 15.38 -16.35 1.62
C ASP A 103 15.56 -16.71 3.12
N PRO A 104 15.35 -17.99 3.51
CA PRO A 104 15.45 -18.39 4.91
C PRO A 104 16.82 -18.14 5.56
N THR A 105 17.91 -18.17 4.80
CA THR A 105 19.27 -17.92 5.32
C THR A 105 19.44 -16.44 5.63
N TYR A 106 18.97 -15.56 4.73
CA TYR A 106 18.91 -14.12 4.97
C TYR A 106 18.13 -13.79 6.24
N LEU A 107 16.95 -14.38 6.43
CA LEU A 107 16.14 -14.14 7.62
C LEU A 107 16.77 -14.66 8.91
N ALA A 108 17.46 -15.80 8.87
CA ALA A 108 18.20 -16.30 10.03
C ALA A 108 19.30 -15.31 10.45
N SER A 109 19.98 -14.68 9.49
CA SER A 109 20.96 -13.62 9.79
C SER A 109 20.30 -12.39 10.42
N LYS A 110 19.11 -12.00 9.94
CA LYS A 110 18.35 -10.87 10.48
C LYS A 110 17.81 -11.13 11.88
N GLU A 111 17.37 -12.36 12.16
CA GLU A 111 16.97 -12.82 13.50
C GLU A 111 18.10 -12.58 14.52
N VAL A 112 19.33 -12.99 14.20
CA VAL A 112 20.48 -12.80 15.09
C VAL A 112 20.73 -11.31 15.35
N LYS A 113 20.63 -10.46 14.33
CA LYS A 113 20.81 -9.01 14.47
C LYS A 113 19.70 -8.36 15.28
N ALA A 114 18.45 -8.74 15.04
CA ALA A 114 17.28 -8.26 15.78
C ALA A 114 17.37 -8.62 17.27
N ASN A 115 17.73 -9.88 17.58
CA ASN A 115 17.90 -10.33 18.96
C ASN A 115 19.02 -9.58 19.69
N ARG A 116 20.13 -9.24 19.02
CA ARG A 116 21.23 -8.45 19.61
C ARG A 116 20.81 -7.05 20.07
N VAL A 117 19.77 -6.47 19.46
CA VAL A 117 19.23 -5.16 19.84
C VAL A 117 17.96 -5.26 20.71
N GLY A 118 17.64 -6.47 21.19
CA GLY A 118 16.54 -6.74 22.10
C GLY A 118 15.17 -6.90 21.42
N LEU A 119 15.12 -7.05 20.09
CA LEU A 119 13.87 -7.33 19.40
C LEU A 119 13.62 -8.84 19.33
N ARG A 120 12.40 -9.27 19.64
CA ARG A 120 11.97 -10.67 19.57
C ARG A 120 11.07 -10.90 18.36
N ARG A 121 11.18 -12.04 17.69
CA ARG A 121 10.28 -12.37 16.57
C ARG A 121 8.85 -12.60 17.07
N VAL A 122 7.90 -11.86 16.51
CA VAL A 122 6.47 -11.94 16.88
C VAL A 122 5.59 -12.48 15.76
N SER A 123 6.04 -12.38 14.51
CA SER A 123 5.37 -12.95 13.35
C SER A 123 6.40 -13.50 12.37
N ALA A 124 6.11 -14.65 11.77
CA ALA A 124 6.96 -15.27 10.77
C ALA A 124 6.12 -16.13 9.82
N LYS A 125 6.46 -16.12 8.54
CA LYS A 125 5.87 -17.01 7.55
C LYS A 125 6.92 -17.46 6.55
N VAL A 126 6.78 -18.68 6.06
CA VAL A 126 7.62 -19.24 4.99
C VAL A 126 6.70 -19.82 3.92
N VAL A 127 6.95 -19.45 2.67
CA VAL A 127 6.24 -19.94 1.50
C VAL A 127 7.24 -20.65 0.58
N ARG A 128 6.82 -21.80 0.06
CA ARG A 128 7.58 -22.60 -0.89
C ARG A 128 6.95 -22.50 -2.27
N ASP A 129 7.72 -22.15 -3.27
CA ASP A 129 7.32 -22.27 -4.67
C ASP A 129 7.28 -23.74 -5.06
N THR A 130 6.17 -24.21 -5.63
CA THR A 130 5.97 -25.62 -5.94
C THR A 130 6.74 -26.06 -7.17
N ALA A 131 7.00 -25.14 -8.12
CA ALA A 131 7.69 -25.45 -9.37
C ALA A 131 9.21 -25.56 -9.18
N SER A 132 9.83 -24.58 -8.51
CA SER A 132 11.28 -24.51 -8.30
C SER A 132 11.74 -25.09 -6.97
N GLY A 133 10.82 -25.27 -6.01
CA GLY A 133 11.15 -25.65 -4.64
C GLY A 133 11.79 -24.53 -3.81
N GLN A 134 12.00 -23.34 -4.38
CA GLN A 134 12.55 -22.19 -3.69
C GLN A 134 11.67 -21.77 -2.51
N LYS A 135 12.29 -21.21 -1.48
CA LYS A 135 11.59 -20.71 -0.29
C LYS A 135 11.82 -19.22 -0.15
N VAL A 136 10.75 -18.51 0.18
CA VAL A 136 10.78 -17.15 0.69
C VAL A 136 10.21 -17.19 2.09
N GLY A 137 10.78 -16.41 3.00
CA GLY A 137 10.13 -16.11 4.26
C GLY A 137 9.94 -14.62 4.45
N CYS A 138 9.17 -14.29 5.47
CA CYS A 138 9.09 -12.96 6.04
C CYS A 138 8.96 -13.03 7.56
N SER A 139 9.33 -11.96 8.25
CA SER A 139 9.27 -11.90 9.71
C SER A 139 9.11 -10.47 10.21
N VAL A 140 8.50 -10.33 11.39
CA VAL A 140 8.41 -9.11 12.18
C VAL A 140 9.03 -9.37 13.55
N TRP A 141 9.89 -8.45 14.00
CA TRP A 141 10.51 -8.43 15.32
C TRP A 141 10.10 -7.16 16.07
N VAL A 142 9.88 -7.27 17.38
CA VAL A 142 9.39 -6.18 18.24
C VAL A 142 10.12 -6.19 19.58
N GLY A 143 10.35 -5.03 20.20
CA GLY A 143 10.90 -4.87 21.54
C GLY A 143 11.32 -3.43 21.84
#